data_AF-A0A5C4X075-F1
#
_entry.id   AF-A0A5C4X075-F1
#
_cell.length_a   1.000
_cell.length_b   1.000
_cell.length_c   1.000
_cell.angle_alpha   90.00
_cell.angle_beta   90.00
_cell.angle_gamma   90.00
#
_symmetry.space_group_name_H-M   'P 1'
#
loop_
_entity.id
_entity.type
_entity.pdbx_description
1 polymer ?
#
loop_
_entity_poly.entity_id
_entity_poly.type
_entity_poly.pdbx_seq_one_letter_code
_entity_poly.pdbx_strand_id
1 'polypeptide(L)' 'VVAEIERPRSGPMRDIVATIQPDQDDIVRAPLEESVCIQGAPGTGKTAVGLHRAAFLLYSHAERLRRG' A
#
# COMPACT_ATOMS: atom_id res chain seq x y z
N VAL A 1 -22.34 8.92 0.67
CA VAL A 1 -21.88 7.66 1.31
C VAL A 1 -22.03 6.47 0.36
N VAL A 2 -23.23 6.19 -0.18
CA VAL A 2 -23.46 5.05 -1.11
C VAL A 2 -22.62 5.15 -2.39
N ALA A 3 -22.46 6.35 -2.96
CA ALA A 3 -21.68 6.56 -4.18
C ALA A 3 -20.17 6.23 -4.06
N GLU A 4 -19.59 6.28 -2.86
CA GLU A 4 -18.18 5.92 -2.62
C GLU A 4 -18.01 4.39 -2.61
N ILE A 5 -19.04 3.66 -2.16
CA ILE A 5 -19.06 2.20 -2.04
C ILE A 5 -19.21 1.53 -3.42
N GLU A 6 -19.93 2.17 -4.34
CA GLU A 6 -20.25 1.62 -5.65
C GLU A 6 -19.20 1.92 -6.74
N ARG A 7 -18.13 2.65 -6.41
CA ARG A 7 -17.12 3.02 -7.42
C ARG A 7 -16.41 1.77 -7.94
N PRO A 8 -16.46 1.49 -9.27
CA PRO A 8 -15.76 0.35 -9.85
C PRO A 8 -14.26 0.46 -9.58
N ARG A 9 -13.70 -0.55 -8.90
CA ARG A 9 -12.26 -0.68 -8.64
C ARG A 9 -11.57 -1.26 -9.87
N SER A 10 -11.52 -0.52 -10.98
CA SER A 10 -10.90 -0.99 -12.23
C SER A 10 -9.57 -0.29 -12.51
N GLY A 11 -8.49 -1.07 -12.52
CA GLY A 11 -7.13 -0.69 -12.91
C GLY A 11 -6.09 -1.07 -11.84
N PRO A 12 -5.02 -1.82 -12.15
CA PRO A 12 -4.00 -2.14 -11.17
C PRO A 12 -3.17 -0.89 -10.87
N MET A 13 -3.14 -0.48 -9.59
CA MET A 13 -2.12 0.39 -9.00
C MET A 13 -2.00 1.87 -9.44
N ARG A 14 -2.45 2.33 -10.61
CA ARG A 14 -2.32 3.77 -10.98
C ARG A 14 -3.12 4.73 -10.09
N ASP A 15 -4.29 4.29 -9.61
CA ASP A 15 -5.19 5.13 -8.83
C ASP A 15 -4.68 5.40 -7.40
N ILE A 16 -3.90 4.47 -6.84
CA ILE A 16 -3.30 4.66 -5.52
C ILE A 16 -2.10 5.60 -5.57
N VAL A 17 -1.30 5.60 -6.64
CA VAL A 17 -0.21 6.58 -6.79
C VAL A 17 -0.74 8.02 -6.78
N ALA A 18 -1.96 8.24 -7.28
CA ALA A 18 -2.61 9.54 -7.28
C ALA A 18 -3.25 9.94 -5.93
N THR A 19 -3.43 8.99 -5.01
CA THR A 19 -4.16 9.20 -3.74
C THR A 19 -3.33 8.87 -2.50
N ILE A 20 -2.12 8.33 -2.67
CA ILE A 20 -1.22 8.04 -1.56
C ILE A 20 -0.72 9.34 -0.94
N GLN A 21 -0.90 9.46 0.36
CA GLN A 21 -0.46 10.62 1.13
C GLN A 21 1.00 10.44 1.56
N PRO A 22 1.74 11.52 1.86
CA PRO A 22 3.14 11.44 2.30
C PRO A 22 3.35 10.45 3.47
N ASP A 23 2.55 10.58 4.54
CA ASP A 23 2.63 9.68 5.70
C ASP A 23 2.36 8.21 5.35
N GLN A 24 1.57 7.95 4.30
CA GLN A 24 1.32 6.59 3.80
C GLN A 24 2.47 6.08 2.92
N ASP A 25 3.13 6.96 2.16
CA ASP A 25 4.33 6.61 1.38
C ASP A 25 5.50 6.25 2.30
N ASP A 26 5.64 6.94 3.44
CA ASP A 26 6.63 6.59 4.47
C ASP A 26 6.41 5.16 4.98
N ILE A 27 5.15 4.76 5.24
CA ILE A 27 4.78 3.39 5.61
C ILE A 27 5.11 2.40 4.49
N VAL A 28 4.88 2.76 3.23
CA VAL A 28 5.22 1.90 2.08
C VAL A 28 6.73 1.67 1.99
N ARG A 29 7.53 2.68 2.27
CA ARG A 29 9.00 2.66 2.14
C ARG A 29 9.74 2.22 3.39
N ALA A 30 9.06 2.08 4.54
CA ALA A 30 9.72 1.65 5.78
C ALA A 30 10.49 0.32 5.59
N PRO A 31 11.63 0.12 6.28
CA PRO A 31 12.53 -1.00 6.03
C PRO A 31 11.86 -2.38 6.09
N LEU A 32 12.44 -3.36 5.40
CA LEU A 32 11.92 -4.74 5.34
C LEU A 32 12.00 -5.43 6.71
N GLU A 33 12.99 -5.10 7.51
CA GLU A 33 13.24 -5.67 8.84
C GLU A 33 12.21 -5.22 9.88
N GLU A 34 11.48 -4.14 9.57
CA GLU A 34 10.53 -3.55 10.49
C GLU A 34 9.14 -4.17 10.31
N SER A 35 8.58 -4.63 11.44
CA SER A 35 7.17 -4.99 11.51
C SER A 35 6.34 -3.72 11.64
N VAL A 36 5.59 -3.39 10.58
CA VAL A 36 4.82 -2.14 10.49
C VAL A 36 3.34 -2.40 10.68
N CYS A 37 2.68 -1.59 11.51
CA CYS A 37 1.24 -1.59 11.69
C CYS A 37 0.61 -0.42 10.91
N ILE A 38 -0.39 -0.70 10.07
CA ILE A 38 -1.11 0.34 9.30
C ILE A 38 -2.42 0.68 10.00
N GLN A 39 -2.50 1.87 10.59
CA GLN A 39 -3.66 2.35 11.34
C GLN A 39 -4.32 3.55 10.66
N GLY A 40 -5.63 3.72 10.85
CA GLY A 40 -6.38 4.82 10.25
C GLY A 40 -7.89 4.61 10.25
N ALA A 41 -8.66 5.69 10.02
CA ALA A 41 -10.12 5.69 10.01
C ALA A 41 -10.71 4.77 8.91
N PRO A 42 -12.01 4.41 8.99
CA PRO A 42 -12.68 3.69 7.91
C PRO A 42 -12.54 4.44 6.57
N GLY A 43 -12.25 3.70 5.49
CA GLY A 43 -12.11 4.29 4.14
C GLY A 43 -10.74 4.91 3.80
N THR A 44 -9.79 5.00 4.73
CA THR A 44 -8.48 5.65 4.48
C THR A 44 -7.48 4.82 3.67
N GLY A 45 -7.93 3.79 2.94
CA GLY A 45 -7.07 3.05 2.01
C GLY A 45 -6.03 2.10 2.64
N LYS A 46 -6.12 1.76 3.94
CA LYS A 46 -5.15 0.90 4.65
C LYS A 46 -4.75 -0.39 3.90
N THR A 47 -5.73 -1.10 3.34
CA THR A 47 -5.48 -2.33 2.55
C THR A 47 -4.65 -2.05 1.30
N ALA A 48 -4.93 -0.94 0.63
CA ALA A 48 -4.24 -0.56 -0.59
C ALA A 48 -2.80 -0.11 -0.27
N VAL A 49 -2.59 0.63 0.84
CA VAL A 49 -1.25 0.97 1.36
C VAL A 49 -0.45 -0.31 1.66
N GLY A 50 -1.05 -1.29 2.35
CA GLY A 50 -0.39 -2.57 2.65
C GLY A 50 -0.01 -3.36 1.40
N LEU A 51 -0.88 -3.39 0.39
CA LEU A 51 -0.59 -4.05 -0.89
C LEU A 51 0.53 -3.33 -1.66
N HIS A 52 0.53 -2.00 -1.64
CA HIS A 52 1.61 -1.20 -2.23
C HIS A 52 2.95 -1.43 -1.51
N ARG A 53 2.96 -1.50 -0.18
CA ARG A 53 4.15 -1.89 0.61
C ARG A 53 4.67 -3.26 0.18
N ALA A 54 3.79 -4.26 0.08
CA ALA A 54 4.19 -5.60 -0.35
C ALA A 54 4.80 -5.58 -1.76
N ALA A 55 4.17 -4.89 -2.71
CA ALA A 55 4.70 -4.75 -4.06
C ALA A 55 6.06 -4.01 -4.09
N PHE A 56 6.19 -2.93 -3.32
CA PHE A 56 7.43 -2.18 -3.19
C PHE A 56 8.56 -3.05 -2.62
N LEU A 57 8.31 -3.80 -1.55
CA LEU A 57 9.30 -4.69 -0.93
C LEU A 57 9.70 -5.84 -1.87
N LEU A 58 8.74 -6.46 -2.56
CA LEU A 58 9.02 -7.50 -3.54
C LEU A 58 9.88 -6.99 -4.70
N TYR A 59 9.68 -5.75 -5.13
CA TYR A 59 10.47 -5.13 -6.18
C TYR A 59 11.87 -4.70 -5.69
N SER A 60 11.94 -3.99 -4.56
CA SER A 60 13.17 -3.40 -4.04
C SER A 60 14.11 -4.41 -3.36
N HIS A 61 13.57 -5.51 -2.82
CA HIS A 61 14.30 -6.53 -2.08
C HIS A 61 14.22 -7.91 -2.74
N ALA A 62 13.96 -7.97 -4.05
CA ALA A 62 13.73 -9.19 -4.81
C ALA A 62 14.76 -10.29 -4.53
N GLU A 63 16.04 -9.96 -4.52
CA GLU A 63 17.13 -10.93 -4.30
C GLU A 63 17.18 -11.48 -2.87
N ARG A 64 16.78 -10.68 -1.88
CA ARG A 64 16.77 -11.08 -0.48
C ARG A 64 15.54 -11.93 -0.16
N LEU A 65 14.39 -11.59 -0.73
CA LEU A 65 13.13 -12.32 -0.56
C LEU A 65 13.06 -13.62 -1.38
N ARG A 66 13.85 -13.76 -2.46
CA ARG A 66 14.00 -15.03 -3.20
C ARG A 66 14.78 -16.11 -2.46
N ARG A 67 15.59 -15.72 -1.46
CA ARG A 67 16.50 -16.62 -0.73
C ARG A 67 15.97 -17.06 0.64
N GLY A 68 14.85 -16.49 1.09
CA GLY A 68 14.16 -16.86 2.33
C GLY A 68 12.98 -17.78 2.04
#